data_AF-O86954-F1
#
_entry.id   AF-O86954-F1
#
_cell.length_a   1.000
_cell.length_b   1.000
_cell.length_c   1.000
_cell.angle_alpha   90.00
_cell.angle_beta   90.00
_cell.angle_gamma   90.00
#
_symmetry.space_group_name_H-M   'P 1'
#
loop_
_entity.id
_entity.type
_entity.pdbx_description
1 polymer ?
#
loop_
_entity_poly.entity_id
_entity_poly.type
_entity_poly.pdbx_seq_one_letter_code
_entity_poly.pdbx_strand_id
1 'polypeptide(L)'
;CHGFDSGYDITKKEGVESLLSEIENLFGLERLKMIHLNDSKYPLGAAKDRHERIGSGFIGEAGFAVFFSFKEVQRIPWILETPGGNEEHAEDIKKVFEIIEKYRIEVD
;
A
#
# COMPACT_ATOMS: atom_id res chain seq x y z
N CYS A 1 2.80 5.64 0.64
CA CYS A 1 3.01 7.04 1.09
C CYS A 1 3.10 8.02 -0.09
N HIS A 2 4.18 8.05 -0.89
CA HIS A 2 4.38 9.11 -1.91
C HIS A 2 3.25 9.26 -2.94
N GLY A 3 2.74 8.15 -3.46
CA GLY A 3 1.59 8.18 -4.37
C GLY A 3 0.35 8.78 -3.72
N PHE A 4 0.08 8.41 -2.46
CA PHE A 4 -1.03 8.96 -1.68
C PHE A 4 -0.85 10.46 -1.41
N ASP A 5 0.37 10.89 -1.09
CA ASP A 5 0.73 12.31 -1.01
C ASP A 5 0.50 13.06 -2.32
N SER A 6 0.53 12.37 -3.46
CA SER A 6 0.37 12.92 -4.82
C SER A 6 -1.04 12.71 -5.39
N GLY A 7 -1.99 12.20 -4.59
CA GLY A 7 -3.39 12.04 -4.98
C GLY A 7 -3.80 10.67 -5.54
N TYR A 8 -2.89 9.69 -5.60
CA TYR A 8 -3.25 8.31 -5.92
C TYR A 8 -3.93 7.63 -4.72
N ASP A 9 -5.26 7.67 -4.71
CA ASP A 9 -6.09 7.16 -3.61
C ASP A 9 -6.27 5.64 -3.66
N ILE A 10 -5.28 4.91 -3.14
CA ILE A 10 -5.35 3.45 -3.04
C ILE A 10 -6.33 2.94 -1.97
N THR A 11 -6.97 3.83 -1.21
CA THR A 11 -7.96 3.44 -0.18
C THR A 11 -9.31 3.07 -0.79
N LYS A 12 -9.49 3.33 -2.09
CA LYS A 12 -10.69 3.03 -2.87
C LYS A 12 -10.36 2.13 -4.04
N LYS A 13 -11.28 1.21 -4.34
CA LYS A 13 -11.08 0.23 -5.40
C LYS A 13 -10.82 0.91 -6.76
N GLU A 14 -11.59 1.95 -7.06
CA GLU A 14 -11.49 2.71 -8.31
C GLU A 14 -10.14 3.42 -8.43
N GLY A 15 -9.55 3.85 -7.29
CA GLY A 15 -8.24 4.47 -7.28
C GLY A 15 -7.11 3.47 -7.56
N VAL A 16 -7.24 2.23 -7.06
CA VAL A 16 -6.29 1.16 -7.37
C VAL A 16 -6.43 0.70 -8.83
N GLU A 17 -7.67 0.55 -9.34
CA GLU A 17 -7.92 0.25 -10.75
C GLU A 17 -7.32 1.31 -11.68
N SER A 18 -7.51 2.59 -11.37
CA SER A 18 -6.92 3.70 -12.12
C SER A 18 -5.39 3.66 -12.09
N LEU A 19 -4.80 3.42 -10.92
CA LEU A 19 -3.35 3.31 -10.76
C LEU A 19 -2.78 2.17 -11.61
N LEU A 20 -3.37 0.98 -11.54
CA LEU A 20 -2.91 -0.18 -12.31
C LEU A 20 -3.08 0.05 -13.82
N SER A 21 -4.20 0.63 -14.24
CA SER A 21 -4.42 0.98 -15.64
C SER A 21 -3.40 2.01 -16.14
N GLU A 22 -3.03 2.99 -15.33
CA GLU A 22 -2.03 3.98 -15.70
C GLU A 22 -0.64 3.35 -15.85
N ILE A 23 -0.25 2.49 -14.90
CA ILE A 23 1.02 1.74 -14.98
C ILE A 23 1.08 0.87 -16.23
N GLU A 24 0.02 0.11 -16.52
CA GLU A 24 -0.07 -0.74 -17.71
C GLU A 24 0.08 0.10 -19.00
N ASN A 25 -0.65 1.22 -19.09
CA ASN A 25 -0.64 2.06 -20.30
C ASN A 25 0.70 2.79 -20.51
N LEU A 26 1.38 3.21 -19.44
CA LEU A 26 2.61 3.98 -19.54
C LEU A 26 3.85 3.10 -19.68
N PHE A 27 3.87 1.95 -19.01
CA PHE A 27 5.10 1.15 -18.84
C PHE A 27 4.90 -0.34 -19.07
N GLY A 28 3.68 -0.86 -18.91
CA GLY A 28 3.39 -2.28 -18.76
C GLY A 28 3.56 -2.76 -17.31
N LEU A 29 2.63 -3.58 -16.81
CA LEU A 29 2.65 -4.09 -15.43
C LEU A 29 3.90 -4.92 -15.13
N GLU A 30 4.54 -5.51 -16.13
CA GLU A 30 5.80 -6.23 -15.94
C GLU A 30 6.95 -5.32 -15.51
N ARG A 31 6.84 -4.00 -15.72
CA ARG A 31 7.82 -3.02 -15.26
C ARG A 31 7.64 -2.62 -13.80
N LEU A 32 6.49 -2.88 -13.19
CA LEU A 32 6.30 -2.69 -11.75
C LEU A 32 7.05 -3.79 -11.00
N LYS A 33 8.25 -3.48 -10.48
CA LYS A 33 9.13 -4.48 -9.84
C LYS A 33 9.08 -4.49 -8.33
N MET A 34 8.57 -3.43 -7.71
CA MET A 34 8.59 -3.26 -6.27
C MET A 34 7.50 -2.27 -5.85
N ILE A 35 6.92 -2.50 -4.68
CA ILE A 35 6.04 -1.56 -3.99
C ILE A 35 6.68 -1.25 -2.64
N HIS A 36 6.98 0.03 -2.39
CA HIS A 36 7.31 0.49 -1.04
C HIS A 36 6.01 0.66 -0.25
N LEU A 37 5.79 -0.23 0.70
CA LEU A 37 4.56 -0.33 1.46
C LEU A 37 4.66 0.53 2.72
N ASN A 38 4.22 1.78 2.59
CA ASN A 38 4.28 2.78 3.64
C ASN A 38 2.90 3.41 3.83
N ASP A 39 2.40 3.45 5.07
CA ASP A 39 1.28 4.31 5.42
C ASP A 39 1.73 5.79 5.41
N SER A 40 0.81 6.73 5.50
CA SER A 40 1.07 8.17 5.47
C SER A 40 0.66 8.82 6.79
N LYS A 41 1.55 9.60 7.40
CA LYS A 41 1.21 10.46 8.55
C LYS A 41 0.21 11.56 8.21
N TYR A 42 -0.04 11.82 6.93
CA TYR A 42 -0.88 12.94 6.47
C TYR A 42 -1.96 12.49 5.48
N PRO A 43 -3.07 13.26 5.36
CA PRO A 43 -4.15 12.97 4.42
C PRO A 43 -3.70 12.90 2.96
N LEU A 44 -4.56 12.32 2.12
CA LEU A 44 -4.40 12.28 0.66
C LEU A 44 -4.07 13.67 0.10
N GLY A 45 -3.07 13.76 -0.77
CA GLY A 45 -2.68 15.02 -1.43
C GLY A 45 -1.88 16.00 -0.56
N ALA A 46 -1.39 15.59 0.62
CA ALA A 46 -0.71 16.50 1.55
C ALA A 46 0.73 16.88 1.16
N ALA A 47 1.36 16.12 0.25
CA ALA A 47 2.73 16.33 -0.22
C ALA A 47 3.76 16.49 0.93
N LYS A 48 3.77 15.56 1.89
CA LYS A 48 4.64 15.65 3.08
C LYS A 48 5.79 14.66 3.13
N ASP A 49 5.68 13.52 2.45
CA ASP A 49 6.66 12.45 2.48
C ASP A 49 7.05 12.10 3.92
N ARG A 50 6.05 11.65 4.68
CA ARG A 50 6.22 11.21 6.06
C ARG A 50 5.53 9.88 6.26
N HIS A 51 6.34 8.84 6.17
CA HIS A 51 5.91 7.45 6.34
C HIS A 51 5.33 7.22 7.74
N GLU A 52 4.37 6.31 7.81
CA GLU A 52 3.79 5.83 9.06
C GLU A 52 3.76 4.29 9.07
N ARG A 53 3.77 3.72 10.28
CA ARG A 53 3.54 2.30 10.55
C ARG A 53 2.25 1.82 9.87
N ILE A 54 2.25 0.58 9.41
CA ILE A 54 1.12 0.01 8.66
C ILE A 54 -0.17 0.09 9.50
N GLY A 55 -1.23 0.68 8.92
CA GLY A 55 -2.53 0.80 9.57
C GLY A 55 -2.65 1.93 10.58
N SER A 56 -1.56 2.66 10.87
CA SER A 56 -1.52 3.75 11.85
C SER A 56 -1.60 5.15 11.22
N GLY A 57 -1.67 5.24 9.89
CA GLY A 57 -1.75 6.49 9.16
C GLY A 57 -3.12 6.70 8.47
N PHE A 58 -3.12 7.62 7.50
CA PHE A 58 -4.33 8.01 6.76
C PHE A 58 -4.72 7.05 5.64
N ILE A 59 -3.82 6.14 5.22
CA ILE A 59 -4.22 5.02 4.35
C ILE A 59 -4.98 4.01 5.22
N GLY A 60 -4.41 3.67 6.38
CA GLY A 60 -5.04 2.86 7.41
C GLY A 60 -5.30 1.41 6.99
N GLU A 61 -5.78 0.60 7.94
CA GLU A 61 -6.03 -0.83 7.70
C GLU A 61 -7.04 -1.08 6.57
N ALA A 62 -8.13 -0.32 6.55
CA ALA A 62 -9.18 -0.46 5.54
C ALA A 62 -8.68 -0.11 4.13
N GLY A 63 -7.86 0.94 4.00
CA GLY A 63 -7.28 1.31 2.72
C GLY A 63 -6.28 0.28 2.22
N PHE A 64 -5.43 -0.24 3.09
CA PHE A 64 -4.54 -1.34 2.74
C PHE A 64 -5.30 -2.60 2.36
N ALA A 65 -6.41 -2.93 3.04
CA ALA A 65 -7.23 -4.08 2.66
C ALA A 65 -7.76 -3.98 1.23
N VAL A 66 -8.18 -2.79 0.80
CA VAL A 66 -8.57 -2.55 -0.60
C VAL A 66 -7.37 -2.79 -1.53
N PHE A 67 -6.22 -2.18 -1.25
CA PHE A 67 -5.03 -2.31 -2.08
C PHE A 67 -4.52 -3.76 -2.21
N PHE A 68 -4.51 -4.51 -1.10
CA PHE A 68 -4.06 -5.91 -1.06
C PHE A 68 -5.01 -6.87 -1.78
N SER A 69 -6.26 -6.49 -2.06
CA SER A 69 -7.23 -7.35 -2.74
C SER A 69 -6.96 -7.54 -4.25
N PHE A 70 -6.04 -6.76 -4.83
CA PHE A 70 -5.69 -6.84 -6.25
C PHE A 70 -4.57 -7.86 -6.48
N LYS A 71 -4.82 -8.85 -7.34
CA LYS A 71 -3.86 -9.92 -7.66
C LYS A 71 -2.58 -9.37 -8.31
N GLU A 72 -2.70 -8.29 -9.08
CA GLU A 72 -1.58 -7.58 -9.69
C GLU A 72 -0.64 -7.02 -8.62
N VAL A 73 -1.20 -6.48 -7.54
CA VAL A 73 -0.46 -5.94 -6.39
C VAL A 73 0.19 -7.07 -5.59
N GLN A 74 -0.54 -8.18 -5.35
CA GLN A 74 -0.03 -9.34 -4.62
C GLN A 74 1.20 -10.01 -5.25
N ARG A 75 1.35 -9.90 -6.58
CA ARG A 75 2.48 -10.49 -7.32
C ARG A 75 3.78 -9.70 -7.18
N ILE A 76 3.73 -8.49 -6.63
CA ILE A 76 4.89 -7.60 -6.51
C ILE A 76 5.46 -7.68 -5.08
N PRO A 77 6.79 -7.72 -4.90
CA PRO A 77 7.38 -7.62 -3.57
C PRO A 77 6.97 -6.31 -2.86
N TRP A 78 6.49 -6.45 -1.62
CA TRP A 78 6.17 -5.32 -0.74
C TRP A 78 7.30 -5.08 0.24
N ILE A 79 7.90 -3.89 0.20
CA ILE A 79 9.05 -3.51 1.02
C ILE A 79 8.64 -2.42 1.99
N LEU A 80 8.81 -2.68 3.29
CA LEU A 80 8.50 -1.71 4.34
C LEU A 80 9.64 -0.70 4.45
N GLU A 81 9.29 0.59 4.47
CA GLU A 81 10.18 1.70 4.84
C GLU A 81 9.52 2.53 5.97
N THR A 82 8.70 1.87 6.79
CA THR A 82 7.97 2.48 7.91
C THR A 82 8.92 2.87 9.04
N PRO A 83 8.53 3.83 9.92
CA PRO A 83 9.36 4.25 11.03
C PRO A 83 9.73 3.09 11.98
N GLY A 84 11.00 3.02 12.37
CA GLY A 84 11.52 1.98 13.27
C GLY A 84 12.67 1.19 12.64
N GLY A 85 13.03 0.07 13.27
CA GLY A 85 13.98 -0.90 12.77
C GLY A 85 13.34 -2.28 12.61
N ASN A 86 14.16 -3.33 12.76
CA ASN A 86 13.72 -4.71 12.51
C ASN A 86 12.55 -5.16 13.40
N GLU A 87 12.49 -4.69 14.66
CA GLU A 87 11.42 -5.05 15.59
C GLU A 87 10.07 -4.48 15.11
N GLU A 88 10.06 -3.20 14.74
CA GLU A 88 8.88 -2.53 14.20
C GLU A 88 8.48 -3.07 12.83
N HIS A 89 9.45 -3.41 11.97
CA HIS A 89 9.15 -4.05 10.69
C HIS A 89 8.57 -5.46 10.88
N ALA A 90 9.02 -6.22 11.88
CA ALA A 90 8.41 -7.52 12.21
C ALA A 90 6.96 -7.38 12.68
N GLU A 91 6.65 -6.34 13.46
CA GLU A 91 5.28 -6.01 13.85
C GLU A 91 4.43 -5.57 12.66
N ASP A 92 4.97 -4.75 11.75
CA ASP A 92 4.25 -4.30 10.55
C ASP A 92 3.99 -5.46 9.59
N ILE A 93 4.91 -6.41 9.44
CA ILE A 93 4.67 -7.64 8.69
C ILE A 93 3.52 -8.42 9.33
N LYS A 94 3.51 -8.58 10.66
CA LYS A 94 2.37 -9.21 11.36
C LYS A 94 1.07 -8.45 11.10
N LYS A 95 1.09 -7.13 11.14
CA LYS A 95 -0.07 -6.27 10.86
C LYS A 95 -0.59 -6.44 9.43
N VAL A 96 0.29 -6.58 8.43
CA VAL A 96 -0.12 -6.88 7.04
C VAL A 96 -0.90 -8.20 6.99
N PHE A 97 -0.38 -9.27 7.60
CA PHE A 97 -1.10 -10.56 7.64
C PHE A 97 -2.39 -10.49 8.46
N GLU A 98 -2.41 -9.73 9.55
CA GLU A 98 -3.63 -9.46 10.33
C GLU A 98 -4.69 -8.76 9.47
N ILE A 99 -4.32 -7.76 8.67
CA ILE A 99 -5.23 -7.09 7.73
C ILE A 99 -5.77 -8.08 6.71
N ILE A 100 -4.91 -8.89 6.09
CA ILE A 100 -5.31 -9.92 5.11
C ILE A 100 -6.33 -10.88 5.73
N GLU A 101 -6.08 -11.37 6.94
CA GLU A 101 -6.98 -12.28 7.65
C GLU A 101 -8.31 -11.58 8.04
N LYS A 102 -8.21 -10.42 8.68
CA LYS A 102 -9.37 -9.64 9.18
C LYS A 102 -10.34 -9.27 8.07
N TYR A 103 -9.82 -8.88 6.90
CA TYR A 103 -10.62 -8.50 5.74
C TYR A 103 -10.87 -9.67 4.77
N ARG A 104 -10.42 -10.88 5.10
CA ARG A 104 -10.61 -12.11 4.31
C ARG A 104 -10.15 -11.97 2.87
N ILE A 105 -8.96 -11.40 2.70
CA ILE A 105 -8.37 -11.18 1.38
C ILE A 105 -7.86 -12.51 0.86
N GLU A 106 -8.32 -12.90 -0.34
CA GLU A 106 -7.85 -14.12 -0.99
C GLU A 106 -6.40 -13.93 -1.48
N VAL A 107 -5.51 -14.75 -0.96
CA VAL A 107 -4.10 -14.86 -1.37
C VAL A 107 -3.94 -16.13 -2.20
N ASP A 108 -3.39 -15.99 -3.40
CA ASP A 108 -3.06 -17.13 -4.29
C ASP A 108 -1.79 -17.86 -3.84
#